data_AF-A0A1I5AXW3-F1
#
_entry.id   AF-A0A1I5AXW3-F1
#
_cell.length_a   1.000
_cell.length_b   1.000
_cell.length_c   1.000
_cell.angle_alpha   90.00
_cell.angle_beta   90.00
_cell.angle_gamma   90.00
#
_symmetry.space_group_name_H-M   'P 1'
#
loop_
_entity.id
_entity.type
_entity.pdbx_description
1 polymer ?
#
loop_
_entity_poly.entity_id
_entity_poly.type
_entity_poly.pdbx_seq_one_letter_code
_entity_poly.pdbx_strand_id
1 'polypeptide(L)'
;MGQTAAVPLQAGQLVALSDVTAQLVPARGQRVIGIRLLPGRYPARGLAPSDPVEVVGLSSSGVTETVPGEAVFQARVVAMSPPDTEGAVVVDLLIDTSAADAAHAAAAGGALVTLLGPAR
;
A
#
# COMPACT_ATOMS: atom_id res chain seq x y z
N MET A 1 16.08 42.29 -8.10
CA MET A 1 15.14 41.96 -9.19
C MET A 1 15.13 40.45 -9.35
N GLY A 2 14.11 39.76 -8.82
CA GLY A 2 14.04 38.29 -8.81
C GLY A 2 12.91 37.81 -9.72
N GLN A 3 13.23 37.02 -10.73
CA GLN A 3 12.26 36.38 -11.62
C GLN A 3 12.65 34.89 -11.73
N THR A 4 11.84 34.03 -11.13
CA THR A 4 11.99 32.57 -11.22
C THR A 4 11.47 32.07 -12.56
N ALA A 5 12.33 31.30 -13.22
CA ALA A 5 12.21 30.85 -14.60
C ALA A 5 11.03 29.89 -14.81
N ALA A 6 10.19 30.23 -15.78
CA ALA A 6 9.44 29.27 -16.57
C ALA A 6 10.32 28.83 -17.76
N VAL A 7 10.09 27.61 -18.27
CA VAL A 7 10.75 26.95 -19.44
C VAL A 7 11.97 26.10 -19.02
N PRO A 8 12.30 24.93 -19.65
CA PRO A 8 11.70 24.20 -20.80
C PRO A 8 11.37 22.73 -20.42
N LEU A 9 10.88 21.86 -21.31
CA LEU A 9 11.71 20.89 -22.06
C LEU A 9 10.89 20.29 -23.23
N GLN A 10 11.45 20.39 -24.44
CA GLN A 10 10.92 19.81 -25.68
C GLN A 10 11.72 18.56 -26.09
N ALA A 11 10.98 17.63 -26.72
CA ALA A 11 11.30 16.56 -27.68
C ALA A 11 12.75 16.07 -27.83
N GLY A 12 12.98 14.77 -27.56
CA GLY A 12 14.20 14.12 -28.04
C GLY A 12 14.55 12.71 -27.54
N GLN A 13 13.85 12.10 -26.58
CA GLN A 13 14.15 10.72 -26.18
C GLN A 13 12.91 9.83 -26.19
N LEU A 14 12.94 8.92 -27.17
CA LEU A 14 12.31 7.60 -27.23
C LEU A 14 11.24 7.35 -26.15
N VAL A 15 9.97 7.41 -26.56
CA VAL A 15 8.89 6.81 -25.78
C VAL A 15 9.09 5.29 -25.83
N ALA A 16 9.69 4.74 -24.78
CA ALA A 16 9.86 3.30 -24.60
C ALA A 16 8.64 2.76 -23.83
N LEU A 17 7.80 1.97 -24.49
CA LEU A 17 6.54 1.41 -23.96
C LEU A 17 5.56 2.45 -23.41
N SER A 18 5.16 3.37 -24.28
CA SER A 18 3.99 4.23 -24.15
C SER A 18 2.75 3.47 -23.62
N ASP A 19 2.01 4.11 -22.71
CA ASP A 19 0.58 3.92 -22.41
C ASP A 19 0.11 3.09 -21.18
N VAL A 20 0.90 2.91 -20.12
CA VAL A 20 0.36 2.42 -18.82
C VAL A 20 0.61 3.37 -17.63
N THR A 21 1.47 4.37 -17.77
CA THR A 21 2.10 5.07 -16.62
C THR A 21 1.75 6.55 -16.50
N ALA A 22 0.50 6.93 -16.77
CA ALA A 22 -0.02 8.26 -16.40
C ALA A 22 -1.31 8.18 -15.57
N GLN A 23 -1.61 7.00 -14.99
CA GLN A 23 -2.61 6.94 -13.94
C GLN A 23 -1.95 7.46 -12.67
N LEU A 24 -2.25 8.71 -12.30
CA LEU A 24 -1.84 9.29 -11.03
C LEU A 24 -2.28 8.34 -9.92
N VAL A 25 -1.32 7.63 -9.31
CA VAL A 25 -1.54 6.86 -8.10
C VAL A 25 -1.07 7.74 -6.94
N PRO A 26 -1.94 8.01 -5.94
CA PRO A 26 -3.35 7.63 -5.86
C PRO A 26 -4.26 8.47 -6.78
N ALA A 27 -5.30 7.85 -7.34
CA ALA A 27 -6.34 8.56 -8.10
C ALA A 27 -7.29 9.32 -7.17
N ARG A 28 -8.16 10.18 -7.71
CA ARG A 28 -9.15 10.91 -6.90
C ARG A 28 -10.06 9.91 -6.16
N GLY A 29 -10.17 10.05 -4.84
CA GLY A 29 -10.95 9.14 -3.98
C GLY A 29 -10.18 7.92 -3.49
N GLN A 30 -8.94 7.73 -3.94
CA GLN A 30 -8.03 6.70 -3.46
C GLN A 30 -6.95 7.31 -2.56
N ARG A 31 -6.35 6.49 -1.69
CA ARG A 31 -5.26 6.87 -0.80
C ARG A 31 -4.20 5.77 -0.81
N VAL A 32 -2.96 6.15 -0.53
CA VAL A 32 -1.87 5.18 -0.30
C VAL A 32 -1.47 5.27 1.16
N ILE A 33 -1.36 4.12 1.82
CA ILE A 33 -0.93 4.00 3.21
C ILE A 33 0.16 2.94 3.33
N GLY A 34 1.22 3.27 4.07
CA GLY A 34 2.26 2.32 4.43
C GLY A 34 1.87 1.57 5.69
N ILE A 35 1.84 0.24 5.63
CA ILE A 35 1.61 -0.62 6.80
C ILE A 35 2.87 -1.45 7.05
N ARG A 36 3.38 -1.39 8.28
CA ARG A 36 4.49 -2.24 8.73
C ARG A 36 3.95 -3.63 9.07
N LEU A 37 4.50 -4.66 8.43
CA LEU A 37 4.14 -6.05 8.61
C LEU A 37 5.35 -6.83 9.13
N LEU A 38 5.17 -7.50 10.27
CA LEU A 38 6.15 -8.43 10.82
C LEU A 38 6.21 -9.72 10.00
N PRO A 39 7.33 -10.47 10.03
CA PRO A 39 7.39 -11.82 9.48
C PRO A 39 6.22 -12.68 9.97
N GLY A 40 5.60 -13.44 9.05
CA GLY A 40 4.42 -14.26 9.36
C GLY A 40 3.08 -13.53 9.26
N ARG A 41 3.06 -12.21 9.02
CA ARG A 41 1.83 -11.43 8.79
C ARG A 41 1.46 -11.22 7.32
N TYR A 42 2.25 -11.77 6.41
CA TYR A 42 2.05 -11.72 4.97
C TYR A 42 2.51 -13.05 4.34
N PRO A 43 2.08 -13.38 3.11
CA PRO A 43 2.44 -14.63 2.45
C PRO A 43 3.95 -14.75 2.25
N ALA A 44 4.51 -15.94 2.49
CA ALA A 44 5.96 -16.19 2.37
C ALA A 44 6.54 -15.92 0.98
N ARG A 45 5.71 -15.92 -0.08
CA ARG A 45 6.11 -15.53 -1.45
C ARG A 45 6.38 -14.01 -1.59
N GLY A 46 6.00 -13.22 -0.59
CA GLY A 46 5.90 -11.76 -0.68
C GLY A 46 4.61 -11.29 -1.35
N LEU A 47 4.56 -10.00 -1.66
CA LEU A 47 3.48 -9.38 -2.42
C LEU A 47 4.08 -8.65 -3.63
N ALA A 48 3.39 -8.73 -4.76
CA ALA A 48 3.78 -8.02 -5.97
C ALA A 48 2.94 -6.74 -6.16
N PRO A 49 3.46 -5.71 -6.84
CA PRO A 49 2.65 -4.57 -7.26
C PRO A 49 1.40 -5.03 -8.01
N SER A 50 0.26 -4.40 -7.72
CA SER A 50 -1.08 -4.72 -8.20
C SER A 50 -1.71 -6.01 -7.66
N ASP A 51 -1.07 -6.75 -6.74
CA ASP A 51 -1.71 -7.87 -6.07
C ASP A 51 -2.95 -7.40 -5.28
N PRO A 52 -4.13 -8.02 -5.48
CA PRO A 52 -5.29 -7.77 -4.63
C PRO A 52 -5.08 -8.43 -3.28
N VAL A 53 -5.29 -7.68 -2.21
CA VAL A 53 -5.10 -8.17 -0.85
C VAL A 53 -6.28 -7.81 0.03
N GLU A 54 -6.53 -8.64 1.02
CA GLU A 54 -7.38 -8.33 2.17
C GLU A 54 -6.48 -8.04 3.35
N VAL A 55 -6.75 -6.91 4.02
CA VAL A 55 -6.03 -6.46 5.19
C VAL A 55 -6.96 -6.61 6.37
N VAL A 56 -6.43 -7.22 7.41
CA VAL A 56 -7.11 -7.42 8.69
C VAL A 56 -6.30 -6.68 9.74
N GLY A 57 -6.81 -5.55 10.23
CA GLY A 57 -6.21 -4.83 11.34
C GLY A 57 -6.17 -5.71 12.59
N LEU A 58 -5.11 -5.54 13.39
CA LEU A 58 -4.95 -6.19 14.67
C LEU A 58 -5.07 -5.13 15.77
N SER A 59 -5.69 -5.52 16.88
CA SER A 59 -5.67 -4.73 18.11
C SER A 59 -4.82 -5.47 19.14
N SER A 60 -3.81 -4.79 19.68
CA SER A 60 -3.03 -5.30 20.80
C SER A 60 -3.64 -4.78 22.12
N SER A 61 -4.27 -5.67 22.88
CA SER A 61 -4.68 -5.40 24.26
C SER A 61 -3.81 -6.22 25.20
N GLY A 62 -2.68 -5.66 25.61
CA GLY A 62 -1.70 -6.37 26.44
C GLY A 62 -0.90 -7.41 25.64
N VAL A 63 -0.90 -8.66 26.09
CA VAL A 63 -0.15 -9.77 25.46
C VAL A 63 -0.94 -10.55 24.40
N THR A 64 -2.20 -10.20 24.19
CA THR A 64 -3.09 -10.90 23.25
C THR A 64 -3.38 -10.00 22.06
N GLU A 65 -3.05 -10.48 20.87
CA GLU A 65 -3.51 -9.87 19.62
C GLU A 65 -4.89 -10.42 19.28
N THR A 66 -5.84 -9.52 19.05
CA THR A 66 -7.18 -9.88 18.59
C THR A 66 -7.45 -9.24 17.25
N VAL A 67 -8.19 -9.96 16.40
CA VAL A 67 -8.73 -9.41 15.15
C VAL A 67 -10.03 -8.67 15.51
N PRO A 68 -10.08 -7.35 15.40
CA PRO A 68 -11.34 -6.61 15.48
C PRO A 68 -12.13 -6.94 14.23
N GLY A 69 -13.36 -7.46 14.38
CA GLY A 69 -14.21 -7.82 13.24
C GLY A 69 -14.53 -6.67 12.28
N GLU A 70 -14.28 -5.42 12.70
CA GLU A 70 -14.55 -4.19 11.91
C GLU A 70 -13.32 -3.65 11.15
N ALA A 71 -12.11 -4.18 11.39
CA ALA A 71 -10.88 -3.67 10.79
C ALA A 71 -10.46 -4.44 9.53
N VAL A 72 -11.41 -4.98 8.78
CA VAL A 72 -11.16 -5.75 7.55
C VAL A 72 -11.47 -4.90 6.32
N PHE A 73 -10.52 -4.76 5.40
CA PHE A 73 -10.71 -4.03 4.15
C PHE A 73 -9.90 -4.62 3.01
N GLN A 74 -10.34 -4.39 1.78
CA GLN A 74 -9.60 -4.78 0.58
C GLN A 74 -8.71 -3.64 0.11
N ALA A 75 -7.53 -4.00 -0.40
CA ALA A 75 -6.55 -3.06 -0.91
C ALA A 75 -5.78 -3.66 -2.10
N ARG A 76 -4.99 -2.82 -2.76
CA ARG A 76 -4.02 -3.25 -3.77
C ARG A 76 -2.61 -2.85 -3.37
N VAL A 77 -1.65 -3.73 -3.59
CA VAL A 77 -0.25 -3.44 -3.30
C VAL A 77 0.29 -2.47 -4.35
N VAL A 78 0.88 -1.36 -3.89
CA VAL A 78 1.59 -0.40 -4.74
C VAL A 78 3.07 -0.77 -4.78
N ALA A 79 3.66 -0.94 -3.60
CA ALA A 79 5.07 -1.25 -3.43
C ALA A 79 5.29 -1.95 -2.08
N MET A 80 6.47 -2.57 -1.95
CA MET A 80 6.93 -3.18 -0.71
C MET A 80 8.39 -2.77 -0.50
N SER A 81 8.72 -2.39 0.74
CA SER A 81 10.10 -2.12 1.12
C SER A 81 10.90 -3.43 1.24
N PRO A 82 12.23 -3.40 1.10
CA PRO A 82 13.06 -4.49 1.58
C PRO A 82 12.80 -4.73 3.09
N PRO A 83 13.00 -5.96 3.59
CA PRO A 83 12.88 -6.26 5.01
C PRO A 83 13.91 -5.49 5.84
N ASP A 84 13.48 -5.00 7.00
CA ASP A 84 14.35 -4.33 7.98
C ASP A 84 15.16 -5.33 8.81
N THR A 85 15.88 -4.85 9.83
CA THR A 85 16.71 -5.69 10.71
C THR A 85 15.92 -6.70 11.53
N GLU A 86 14.62 -6.48 11.72
CA GLU A 86 13.70 -7.40 12.40
C GLU A 86 12.96 -8.31 11.40
N GLY A 87 13.25 -8.19 10.09
CA GLY A 87 12.57 -8.89 9.01
C GLY A 87 11.20 -8.30 8.65
N ALA A 88 10.84 -7.14 9.23
CA ALA A 88 9.57 -6.50 8.93
C ALA A 88 9.65 -5.74 7.61
N VAL A 89 8.54 -5.69 6.88
CA VAL A 89 8.41 -4.98 5.62
C VAL A 89 7.37 -3.88 5.75
N VAL A 90 7.56 -2.77 5.05
CA VAL A 90 6.51 -1.75 4.87
C VAL A 90 5.86 -2.01 3.52
N VAL A 91 4.55 -2.18 3.52
CA VAL A 91 3.76 -2.37 2.29
C VAL A 91 2.93 -1.12 2.05
N ASP A 92 3.12 -0.51 0.89
CA ASP A 92 2.29 0.59 0.43
C ASP A 92 1.03 0.00 -0.20
N LEU A 93 -0.12 0.34 0.38
CA LEU A 93 -1.41 -0.18 0.00
C LEU A 93 -2.29 0.95 -0.54
N LEU A 94 -2.82 0.74 -1.72
CA LEU A 94 -3.82 1.57 -2.35
C LEU A 94 -5.20 1.15 -1.82
N ILE A 95 -5.91 2.11 -1.25
CA ILE A 95 -7.23 1.93 -0.63
C ILE A 95 -8.22 2.98 -1.14
N ASP A 96 -9.51 2.65 -1.08
CA ASP A 96 -10.58 3.64 -1.18
C ASP A 96 -10.64 4.52 0.06
N THR A 97 -11.07 5.78 -0.10
CA THR A 97 -11.21 6.71 1.03
C THR A 97 -12.22 6.24 2.08
N SER A 98 -13.12 5.32 1.75
CA SER A 98 -14.07 4.70 2.68
C SER A 98 -13.40 3.74 3.67
N ALA A 99 -12.24 3.16 3.30
CA ALA A 99 -11.46 2.26 4.15
C ALA A 99 -10.40 2.99 4.98
N ALA A 100 -10.34 4.33 4.92
CA ALA A 100 -9.27 5.12 5.54
C ALA A 100 -9.15 4.91 7.05
N ASP A 101 -10.27 4.86 7.78
CA ASP A 101 -10.24 4.70 9.24
C ASP A 101 -9.75 3.31 9.66
N ALA A 102 -10.24 2.26 9.00
CA ALA A 102 -9.77 0.88 9.21
C ALA A 102 -8.27 0.74 8.87
N ALA A 103 -7.83 1.39 7.79
CA ALA A 103 -6.44 1.38 7.39
C ALA A 103 -5.53 2.14 8.37
N HIS A 104 -5.97 3.29 8.89
CA HIS A 104 -5.23 4.02 9.93
C HIS A 104 -5.10 3.18 11.21
N ALA A 105 -6.18 2.52 11.63
CA ALA A 105 -6.14 1.62 12.78
C ALA A 105 -5.16 0.45 12.56
N ALA A 106 -5.19 -0.16 11.36
CA ALA A 106 -4.26 -1.22 10.98
C ALA A 106 -2.79 -0.75 10.91
N ALA A 107 -2.53 0.47 10.45
CA ALA A 107 -1.19 1.04 10.45
C ALA A 107 -0.66 1.30 11.88
N ALA A 108 -1.54 1.67 12.81
CA ALA A 108 -1.17 1.95 14.20
C ALA A 108 -1.05 0.68 15.07
N GLY A 109 -1.97 -0.28 14.92
CA GLY A 109 -2.04 -1.51 15.72
C GLY A 109 -1.34 -2.72 15.09
N GLY A 110 -0.97 -2.62 13.82
CA GLY A 110 -0.49 -3.74 13.01
C GLY A 110 -1.61 -4.43 12.25
N ALA A 111 -1.23 -5.25 11.26
CA ALA A 111 -2.18 -5.92 10.39
C ALA A 111 -1.69 -7.29 9.94
N LEU A 112 -2.63 -8.14 9.53
CA LEU A 112 -2.40 -9.33 8.72
C LEU A 112 -2.84 -9.04 7.28
N VAL A 113 -2.06 -9.53 6.32
CA VAL A 113 -2.36 -9.37 4.90
C VAL A 113 -2.53 -10.73 4.25
N THR A 114 -3.70 -10.92 3.63
CA THR A 114 -4.05 -12.11 2.87
C THR A 114 -4.05 -11.76 1.39
N LEU A 115 -3.34 -12.54 0.57
CA LEU A 115 -3.43 -12.41 -0.87
C LEU A 115 -4.74 -12.99 -1.37
N LEU A 116 -5.51 -12.20 -2.11
CA LEU A 116 -6.73 -12.67 -2.75
C LEU A 116 -6.43 -13.30 -4.10
N GLY A 117 -7.10 -14.41 -4.39
CA GLY A 117 -7.08 -15.00 -5.74
C GLY A 117 -7.85 -14.11 -6.73
N PRO A 118 -7.67 -14.34 -8.05
CA PRO A 118 -8.48 -13.65 -9.05
C PRO A 118 -9.97 -13.91 -8.78
N ALA A 119 -10.77 -12.83 -8.75
CA ALA A 119 -12.21 -12.93 -8.67
C ALA A 119 -12.71 -13.72 -9.90
N ARG A 120 -13.41 -14.82 -9.63
CA ARG A 120 -13.88 -15.76 -10.65
C ARG A 120 -15.10 -15.23 -11.41
#